data_AF-A0A970BJF8-F1
#
_entry.id   AF-A0A970BJF8-F1
#
_cell.length_a   1.000
_cell.length_b   1.000
_cell.length_c   1.000
_cell.angle_alpha   90.00
_cell.angle_beta   90.00
_cell.angle_gamma   90.00
#
_symmetry.space_group_name_H-M   'P 1'
#
loop_
_entity.id
_entity.type
_entity.pdbx_description
1 polymer ?
#
loop_
_entity_poly.entity_id
_entity_poly.type
_entity_poly.pdbx_seq_one_letter_code
_entity_poly.pdbx_strand_id
1 'polypeptide(L)'
;MVMRLTGLASGMDIDQMVTDLMKANRMKVDAIFQKKQVLEWKRDDYRDINTKLLTLRNSAFNMKLQSSFSSKTATSSNTNVLTATAGGSAVPSNYSITVHNLASGVSRSSTETLAPSYKGTGSERVINSLGEQFGLSGNVTFTLEGMVDGVAKEESFTFDTATANINNVVKAINDAGIGINASYDSGTERFFLMTSGSGSETKIHVKADAENFLTDNLKLAVNVGADDSNAHMGIDATIDFNDATGLKYASNQFTLNGINFDLKSGGGQTVTVNVARDIDAAVDNIKAFVELYNSTIDGLNTKLTEKRHRDFPPLTDAQKEEMSEKEIEKWEEKARSGILSSDQLLSSAYNKLRSAAMSRVEVEPGVFSSLSAIGINTQIYTEKGKLHIDETKLREALINDPDKVMSIFTN
;
A
#
# COMPACT_ATOMS: atom_id res chain seq x y z
N MET A 1 -4.06 -19.40 -99.52
CA MET A 1 -5.22 -20.31 -99.35
C MET A 1 -5.89 -19.97 -98.04
N VAL A 2 -7.13 -19.50 -98.13
CA VAL A 2 -8.02 -19.20 -97.01
C VAL A 2 -8.56 -20.51 -96.43
N MET A 3 -8.79 -20.51 -95.11
CA MET A 3 -9.95 -21.01 -94.36
C MET A 3 -9.43 -21.20 -92.92
N ARG A 4 -9.67 -20.33 -91.94
CA ARG A 4 -10.89 -19.72 -91.38
C ARG A 4 -11.94 -20.73 -90.89
N LEU A 5 -12.16 -20.63 -89.58
CA LEU A 5 -13.31 -20.96 -88.71
C LEU A 5 -13.40 -22.33 -88.00
N THR A 6 -13.28 -22.22 -86.67
CA THR A 6 -14.17 -22.74 -85.60
C THR A 6 -14.21 -24.24 -85.30
N GLY A 7 -13.74 -24.57 -84.09
CA GLY A 7 -14.00 -25.81 -83.36
C GLY A 7 -13.48 -25.68 -81.92
N LEU A 8 -14.36 -25.25 -81.02
CA LEU A 8 -14.14 -25.03 -79.59
C LEU A 8 -13.97 -26.37 -78.84
N ALA A 9 -12.74 -26.72 -78.46
CA ALA A 9 -12.44 -27.75 -77.46
C ALA A 9 -11.05 -27.53 -76.85
N SER A 10 -10.62 -26.27 -76.70
CA SER A 10 -9.38 -25.95 -76.00
C SER A 10 -9.68 -25.96 -74.51
N GLY A 11 -9.30 -27.04 -73.84
CA GLY A 11 -9.06 -27.06 -72.40
C GLY A 11 -7.89 -26.11 -72.08
N MET A 12 -8.11 -24.81 -72.27
CA MET A 12 -7.41 -23.82 -71.48
C MET A 12 -7.85 -24.10 -70.05
N ASP A 13 -6.91 -24.55 -69.24
CA ASP A 13 -7.06 -24.66 -67.80
C ASP A 13 -7.13 -23.23 -67.23
N ILE A 14 -8.24 -22.55 -67.49
CA ILE A 14 -8.50 -21.18 -67.06
C ILE A 14 -8.46 -21.16 -65.54
N ASP A 15 -8.92 -22.21 -64.88
CA ASP A 15 -8.88 -22.33 -63.43
C ASP A 15 -7.44 -22.45 -62.91
N GLN A 16 -6.57 -23.25 -63.55
CA GLN A 16 -5.14 -23.30 -63.20
C GLN A 16 -4.41 -21.99 -63.54
N MET A 17 -4.71 -21.37 -64.68
CA MET A 17 -4.09 -20.12 -65.10
C MET A 17 -4.52 -18.94 -64.21
N VAL A 18 -5.79 -18.90 -63.82
CA VAL A 18 -6.34 -17.97 -62.81
C VAL A 18 -5.75 -18.29 -61.46
N THR A 19 -5.64 -19.55 -61.05
CA THR A 19 -5.00 -19.95 -59.79
C THR A 19 -3.53 -19.54 -59.72
N ASP A 20 -2.77 -19.71 -60.80
CA ASP A 20 -1.35 -19.36 -60.87
C ASP A 20 -1.15 -17.83 -60.95
N LEU A 21 -2.02 -17.11 -61.66
CA LEU A 21 -2.08 -15.64 -61.62
C LEU A 21 -2.50 -15.12 -60.23
N MET A 22 -3.45 -15.78 -59.59
CA MET A 22 -3.88 -15.45 -58.23
C MET A 22 -2.78 -15.74 -57.23
N LYS A 23 -2.06 -16.87 -57.32
CA LYS A 23 -0.85 -17.17 -56.53
C LYS A 23 0.24 -16.10 -56.75
N ALA A 24 0.49 -15.72 -58.00
CA ALA A 24 1.47 -14.68 -58.33
C ALA A 24 1.12 -13.31 -57.72
N ASN A 25 -0.17 -12.96 -57.70
CA ASN A 25 -0.65 -11.76 -57.02
C ASN A 25 -0.64 -11.91 -55.49
N ARG A 26 -0.96 -13.10 -54.96
CA ARG A 26 -0.97 -13.42 -53.53
C ARG A 26 0.44 -13.30 -52.94
N MET A 27 1.49 -13.71 -53.67
CA MET A 27 2.88 -13.51 -53.25
C MET A 27 3.21 -12.04 -52.92
N LYS A 28 2.68 -11.08 -53.70
CA LYS A 28 2.89 -9.65 -53.42
C LYS A 28 2.15 -9.21 -52.15
N VAL A 29 0.93 -9.71 -51.97
CA VAL A 29 0.11 -9.46 -50.77
C VAL A 29 0.77 -10.05 -49.53
N ASP A 30 1.23 -11.31 -49.61
CA ASP A 30 1.90 -12.03 -48.53
C ASP A 30 3.20 -11.34 -48.14
N ALA A 31 3.99 -10.85 -49.11
CA ALA A 31 5.20 -10.07 -48.81
C ALA A 31 4.89 -8.75 -48.09
N ILE A 32 3.78 -8.08 -48.43
CA ILE A 32 3.33 -6.86 -47.73
C ILE A 32 2.84 -7.21 -46.32
N PHE A 33 2.07 -8.30 -46.18
CA PHE A 33 1.60 -8.81 -44.89
C PHE A 33 2.77 -9.15 -43.96
N GLN A 34 3.77 -9.88 -44.45
CA GLN A 34 4.98 -10.22 -43.70
C GLN A 34 5.76 -8.98 -43.28
N LYS A 35 5.92 -7.99 -44.17
CA LYS A 35 6.54 -6.71 -43.81
C LYS A 35 5.75 -5.99 -42.71
N LYS A 36 4.43 -5.94 -42.82
CA LYS A 36 3.54 -5.38 -41.80
C LYS A 36 3.74 -6.09 -40.46
N GLN A 37 3.73 -7.43 -40.45
CA GLN A 37 3.90 -8.23 -39.25
C GLN A 37 5.26 -8.00 -38.58
N VAL A 38 6.35 -7.93 -39.36
CA VAL A 38 7.68 -7.60 -38.83
C VAL A 38 7.71 -6.19 -38.23
N LEU A 39 7.05 -5.21 -38.85
CA LEU A 39 6.96 -3.85 -38.31
C LEU A 39 6.14 -3.79 -37.03
N GLU A 40 5.05 -4.56 -36.93
CA GLU A 40 4.25 -4.71 -35.71
C GLU A 40 5.08 -5.32 -34.58
N TRP A 41 5.78 -6.43 -34.85
CA TRP A 41 6.70 -7.02 -33.87
C TRP A 41 7.83 -6.07 -33.47
N LYS A 42 8.40 -5.33 -34.42
CA LYS A 42 9.44 -4.32 -34.13
C LYS A 42 8.89 -3.25 -33.19
N ARG A 43 7.69 -2.73 -33.48
CA ARG A 43 7.00 -1.73 -32.65
C ARG A 43 6.74 -2.28 -31.24
N ASP A 44 6.28 -3.51 -31.13
CA ASP A 44 5.92 -4.10 -29.84
C ASP A 44 7.18 -4.39 -29.01
N ASP A 45 8.26 -4.89 -29.61
CA ASP A 45 9.57 -5.01 -28.94
C ASP A 45 10.11 -3.65 -28.45
N TYR A 46 9.95 -2.57 -29.23
CA TYR A 46 10.32 -1.22 -28.78
C TYR A 46 9.47 -0.76 -27.59
N ARG A 47 8.16 -1.08 -27.57
CA ARG A 47 7.27 -0.75 -26.45
C ARG A 47 7.68 -1.48 -25.18
N ASP A 48 8.05 -2.76 -25.29
CA ASP A 48 8.53 -3.56 -24.17
C ASP A 48 9.83 -2.97 -23.59
N ILE A 49 10.78 -2.60 -24.45
CA ILE A 49 12.02 -1.94 -24.04
C ILE A 49 11.74 -0.57 -23.41
N ASN A 50 10.86 0.23 -24.01
CA ASN A 50 10.50 1.54 -23.46
C ASN A 50 9.87 1.41 -22.07
N THR A 51 9.05 0.37 -21.86
CA THR A 51 8.47 0.06 -20.54
C THR A 51 9.55 -0.28 -19.52
N LYS A 52 10.52 -1.14 -19.88
CA LYS A 52 11.67 -1.46 -19.01
C LYS A 52 12.50 -0.21 -18.67
N LEU A 53 12.79 0.62 -19.67
CA LEU A 53 13.51 1.88 -19.47
C LEU A 53 12.74 2.87 -18.60
N LEU A 54 11.41 2.94 -18.73
CA LEU A 54 10.56 3.75 -17.88
C LEU A 54 10.58 3.27 -16.43
N THR A 55 10.49 1.96 -16.19
CA THR A 55 10.62 1.40 -14.84
C THR A 55 11.98 1.72 -14.23
N LEU A 56 13.08 1.56 -14.99
CA LEU A 56 14.41 1.92 -14.54
C LEU A 56 14.53 3.42 -14.22
N ARG A 57 13.97 4.29 -15.08
CA ARG A 57 13.93 5.74 -14.84
C ARG A 57 13.19 6.07 -13.55
N ASN A 58 12.05 5.44 -13.30
CA ASN A 58 11.26 5.69 -12.09
C ASN A 58 12.01 5.23 -10.83
N SER A 59 12.67 4.06 -10.89
CA SER A 59 13.55 3.60 -9.80
C SER A 59 14.72 4.56 -9.56
N ALA A 60 15.39 5.03 -10.63
CA ALA A 60 16.44 6.03 -10.53
C ALA A 60 15.94 7.36 -9.93
N PHE A 61 14.72 7.77 -10.24
CA PHE A 61 14.09 8.96 -9.64
C PHE A 61 13.88 8.80 -8.13
N ASN A 62 13.40 7.64 -7.68
CA ASN A 62 13.26 7.35 -6.25
C ASN A 62 14.61 7.39 -5.52
N MET A 63 15.68 6.95 -6.18
CA MET A 63 17.05 7.08 -5.67
C MET A 63 17.54 8.54 -5.61
N LYS A 64 16.88 9.51 -6.26
CA LYS A 64 17.20 10.95 -6.07
C LYS A 64 16.51 11.56 -4.84
N LEU A 65 15.62 10.83 -4.17
CA LEU A 65 14.90 11.35 -3.01
C LEU A 65 15.72 11.11 -1.74
N GLN A 66 16.00 12.19 -0.98
CA GLN A 66 16.74 12.12 0.29
C GLN A 66 16.12 11.14 1.29
N SER A 67 14.79 11.01 1.29
CA SER A 67 14.06 10.08 2.14
C SER A 67 14.46 8.62 1.94
N SER A 68 14.94 8.25 0.75
CA SER A 68 15.36 6.88 0.42
C SER A 68 16.65 6.43 1.13
N PHE A 69 17.42 7.39 1.67
CA PHE A 69 18.66 7.13 2.41
C PHE A 69 18.63 7.63 3.86
N SER A 70 17.63 8.44 4.21
CA SER A 70 17.49 9.05 5.54
C SER A 70 16.49 8.32 6.43
N SER A 71 16.07 7.11 6.04
CA SER A 71 15.20 6.25 6.85
C SER A 71 15.84 5.96 8.20
N LYS A 72 15.00 5.88 9.23
CA LYS A 72 15.40 5.64 10.61
C LYS A 72 14.55 4.52 11.17
N THR A 73 15.16 3.72 12.04
CA THR A 73 14.46 2.73 12.84
C THR A 73 14.33 3.22 14.27
N ALA A 74 13.30 2.76 14.98
CA ALA A 74 13.17 2.90 16.41
C ALA A 74 12.92 1.51 17.01
N THR A 75 13.80 1.07 17.89
CA THR A 75 13.74 -0.26 18.51
C THR A 75 13.51 -0.11 20.00
N SER A 76 12.41 -0.66 20.49
CA SER A 76 12.07 -0.70 21.92
C SER A 76 12.74 -1.88 22.61
N SER A 77 13.32 -1.67 23.79
CA SER A 77 13.86 -2.74 24.62
C SER A 77 12.78 -3.65 25.23
N ASN A 78 11.51 -3.20 25.26
CA ASN A 78 10.37 -3.99 25.72
C ASN A 78 9.09 -3.58 24.97
N THR A 79 8.74 -4.37 23.96
CA THR A 79 7.56 -4.13 23.10
C THR A 79 6.22 -4.38 23.80
N ASN A 80 6.20 -5.05 24.96
CA ASN A 80 4.98 -5.22 25.77
C ASN A 80 4.61 -3.96 26.55
N VAL A 81 5.55 -3.02 26.70
CA VAL A 81 5.30 -1.72 27.36
C VAL A 81 5.03 -0.64 26.34
N LEU A 82 5.86 -0.53 25.30
CA LEU A 82 5.62 0.38 24.18
C LEU A 82 6.34 -0.10 22.93
N THR A 83 5.78 0.27 21.78
CA THR A 83 6.47 0.24 20.49
C THR A 83 6.73 1.67 20.01
N ALA A 84 7.69 1.82 19.11
CA ALA A 84 8.04 3.11 18.54
C ALA A 84 8.39 2.98 17.06
N THR A 85 8.14 4.03 16.28
CA THR A 85 8.63 4.18 14.92
C THR A 85 9.29 5.55 14.77
N ALA A 86 10.40 5.62 14.02
CA ALA A 86 11.12 6.87 13.81
C ALA A 86 10.64 7.57 12.54
N GLY A 87 10.21 8.83 12.68
CA GLY A 87 9.98 9.73 11.55
C GLY A 87 11.29 10.34 11.03
N GLY A 88 11.21 11.03 9.88
CA GLY A 88 12.38 11.64 9.24
C GLY A 88 13.12 12.68 10.11
N SER A 89 12.42 13.34 11.03
CA SER A 89 12.99 14.32 11.98
C SER A 89 13.55 13.72 13.27
N ALA A 90 13.34 12.43 13.54
CA ALA A 90 13.83 11.78 14.76
C ALA A 90 15.37 11.83 14.83
N VAL A 91 15.95 12.15 15.97
CA VAL A 91 17.41 12.20 16.11
C VAL A 91 17.93 10.81 16.51
N PRO A 92 18.95 10.24 15.82
CA PRO A 92 19.54 8.98 16.27
C PRO A 92 20.15 9.12 17.66
N SER A 93 19.57 8.40 18.63
CA SER A 93 19.99 8.38 20.03
C SER A 93 19.27 7.25 20.77
N ASN A 94 19.74 6.93 21.98
CA ASN A 94 18.94 6.20 22.95
C ASN A 94 18.04 7.18 23.72
N TYR A 95 16.78 6.80 23.89
CA TYR A 95 15.79 7.53 24.67
C TYR A 95 15.31 6.64 25.80
N SER A 96 15.20 7.19 27.01
CA SER A 96 14.62 6.52 28.17
C SER A 96 13.18 6.98 28.34
N ILE A 97 12.22 6.05 28.34
CA ILE A 97 10.80 6.35 28.46
C ILE A 97 10.21 5.57 29.62
N THR A 98 9.61 6.26 30.58
CA THR A 98 8.87 5.64 31.68
C THR A 98 7.38 5.81 31.46
N VAL A 99 6.61 4.72 31.44
CA VAL A 99 5.15 4.78 31.23
C VAL A 99 4.44 4.59 32.56
N HIS A 100 3.80 5.64 33.09
CA HIS A 100 3.10 5.59 34.37
C HIS A 100 1.70 5.00 34.21
N ASN A 101 0.88 5.60 33.35
CA ASN A 101 -0.47 5.11 33.04
C ASN A 101 -0.80 5.33 31.56
N LEU A 102 -1.75 4.54 31.07
CA LEU A 102 -2.28 4.68 29.72
C LEU A 102 -3.42 5.70 29.68
N ALA A 103 -3.63 6.29 28.50
CA ALA A 103 -4.81 7.05 28.20
C ALA A 103 -6.01 6.09 28.14
N SER A 104 -7.10 6.47 28.78
CA SER A 104 -8.34 5.70 28.77
C SER A 104 -9.53 6.63 28.57
N GLY A 105 -10.52 6.13 27.82
CA GLY A 105 -11.84 6.75 27.77
C GLY A 105 -12.66 6.44 29.02
N VAL A 106 -13.95 6.74 28.94
CA VAL A 106 -14.92 6.40 29.97
C VAL A 106 -15.76 5.23 29.50
N SER A 107 -16.00 4.26 30.38
CA SER A 107 -16.96 3.19 30.15
C SER A 107 -17.91 3.08 31.33
N ARG A 108 -19.21 2.96 31.04
CA ARG A 108 -20.29 2.77 32.00
C ARG A 108 -21.19 1.67 31.50
N SER A 109 -21.46 0.69 32.35
CA SER A 109 -22.29 -0.45 32.00
C SER A 109 -23.42 -0.61 33.00
N SER A 110 -24.44 -1.36 32.61
CA SER A 110 -25.43 -1.88 33.54
C SER A 110 -24.70 -2.56 34.70
N THR A 111 -25.08 -2.25 35.93
CA THR A 111 -24.54 -2.86 37.15
C THR A 111 -25.09 -4.27 37.36
N GLU A 112 -26.28 -4.53 36.87
CA GLU A 112 -26.99 -5.81 36.95
C GLU A 112 -27.40 -6.33 35.57
N THR A 113 -27.83 -7.59 35.53
CA THR A 113 -28.45 -8.20 34.34
C THR A 113 -29.83 -7.58 34.12
N LEU A 114 -30.09 -7.11 32.91
CA LEU A 114 -31.37 -6.48 32.53
C LEU A 114 -32.41 -7.54 32.17
N ALA A 115 -33.67 -7.14 32.09
CA ALA A 115 -34.72 -8.01 31.58
C ALA A 115 -34.43 -8.43 30.12
N PRO A 116 -34.85 -9.63 29.67
CA PRO A 116 -34.52 -10.12 28.34
C PRO A 116 -35.03 -9.22 27.20
N SER A 117 -34.13 -8.93 26.25
CA SER A 117 -34.43 -8.15 25.04
C SER A 117 -35.31 -8.87 24.01
N TYR A 118 -35.66 -10.14 24.26
CA TYR A 118 -36.48 -10.94 23.36
C TYR A 118 -37.33 -11.93 24.13
N LYS A 119 -38.38 -12.41 23.47
CA LYS A 119 -39.23 -13.52 23.88
C LYS A 119 -39.19 -14.64 22.85
N GLY A 120 -39.56 -15.85 23.26
CA GLY A 120 -39.50 -17.05 22.41
C GLY A 120 -38.10 -17.67 22.31
N THR A 121 -38.00 -18.81 21.64
CA THR A 121 -36.74 -19.56 21.46
C THR A 121 -36.52 -19.89 19.98
N GLY A 122 -35.25 -20.09 19.59
CA GLY A 122 -34.89 -20.46 18.21
C GLY A 122 -35.43 -19.48 17.17
N SER A 123 -36.09 -20.02 16.14
CA SER A 123 -36.65 -19.25 15.02
C SER A 123 -37.87 -18.38 15.37
N GLU A 124 -38.44 -18.52 16.57
CA GLU A 124 -39.61 -17.75 17.04
C GLU A 124 -39.20 -16.52 17.87
N ARG A 125 -37.90 -16.19 17.89
CA ARG A 125 -37.38 -15.07 18.67
C ARG A 125 -37.95 -13.74 18.17
N VAL A 126 -38.68 -13.04 19.04
CA VAL A 126 -39.23 -11.70 18.78
C VAL A 126 -38.55 -10.71 19.73
N ILE A 127 -38.06 -9.60 19.20
CA ILE A 127 -37.44 -8.53 20.00
C ILE A 127 -38.54 -7.82 20.81
N ASN A 128 -38.32 -7.69 22.11
CA ASN A 128 -39.22 -6.95 23.00
C ASN A 128 -39.07 -5.45 22.77
N SER A 129 -40.19 -4.73 22.74
CA SER A 129 -40.19 -3.28 22.91
C SER A 129 -39.64 -2.89 24.29
N LEU A 130 -39.26 -1.63 24.47
CA LEU A 130 -38.83 -1.11 25.78
C LEU A 130 -39.93 -1.27 26.83
N GLY A 131 -41.19 -1.12 26.43
CA GLY A 131 -42.36 -1.32 27.29
C GLY A 131 -42.52 -2.77 27.73
N GLU A 132 -42.35 -3.73 26.82
CA GLU A 132 -42.39 -5.17 27.16
C GLU A 132 -41.19 -5.60 28.01
N GLN A 133 -39.99 -5.08 27.70
CA GLN A 133 -38.75 -5.46 28.40
C GLN A 133 -38.71 -4.90 29.82
N PHE A 134 -39.08 -3.63 30.00
CA PHE A 134 -38.88 -2.90 31.26
C PHE A 134 -40.18 -2.52 31.98
N GLY A 135 -41.34 -2.88 31.44
CA GLY A 135 -42.64 -2.53 32.02
C GLY A 135 -43.00 -1.04 31.90
N LEU A 136 -42.50 -0.38 30.85
CA LEU A 136 -42.62 1.06 30.63
C LEU A 136 -43.80 1.43 29.73
N SER A 137 -44.36 2.62 29.92
CA SER A 137 -45.43 3.18 29.08
C SER A 137 -45.14 4.63 28.70
N GLY A 138 -45.54 5.03 27.50
CA GLY A 138 -45.37 6.40 27.01
C GLY A 138 -44.00 6.59 26.36
N ASN A 139 -43.35 7.72 26.64
CA ASN A 139 -42.03 8.02 26.11
C ASN A 139 -40.98 7.99 27.23
N VAL A 140 -39.76 7.57 26.90
CA VAL A 140 -38.57 7.81 27.71
C VAL A 140 -37.69 8.85 27.04
N THR A 141 -37.17 9.79 27.81
CA THR A 141 -36.32 10.89 27.36
C THR A 141 -35.09 11.06 28.25
N PHE A 142 -33.94 11.15 27.62
CA PHE A 142 -32.67 11.43 28.30
C PHE A 142 -31.77 12.30 27.42
N THR A 143 -30.80 12.97 28.03
CA THR A 143 -29.86 13.85 27.33
C THR A 143 -28.44 13.45 27.67
N LEU A 144 -27.64 13.18 26.64
CA LEU A 144 -26.23 12.85 26.77
C LEU A 144 -25.39 13.99 26.19
N GLU A 145 -24.31 14.32 26.89
CA GLU A 145 -23.26 15.19 26.42
C GLU A 145 -21.94 14.41 26.39
N GLY A 146 -21.31 14.39 25.22
CA GLY A 146 -19.98 13.86 25.00
C GLY A 146 -19.06 14.91 24.40
N MET A 147 -17.91 14.47 23.88
CA MET A 147 -16.88 15.34 23.32
C MET A 147 -16.43 14.82 21.96
N VAL A 148 -16.37 15.72 20.98
CA VAL A 148 -15.89 15.44 19.62
C VAL A 148 -14.91 16.53 19.23
N ASP A 149 -13.68 16.14 18.92
CA ASP A 149 -12.60 17.07 18.50
C ASP A 149 -12.41 18.25 19.47
N GLY A 150 -12.49 17.98 20.79
CA GLY A 150 -12.35 18.98 21.85
C GLY A 150 -13.57 19.87 22.07
N VAL A 151 -14.70 19.59 21.38
CA VAL A 151 -15.94 20.36 21.49
C VAL A 151 -17.03 19.50 22.15
N ALA A 152 -17.68 20.04 23.18
CA ALA A 152 -18.82 19.40 23.81
C ALA A 152 -20.00 19.34 22.83
N LYS A 153 -20.62 18.16 22.72
CA LYS A 153 -21.83 17.94 21.94
C LYS A 153 -22.88 17.28 22.79
N GLU A 154 -24.04 17.91 22.85
CA GLU A 154 -25.20 17.46 23.60
C GLU A 154 -26.30 17.03 22.62
N GLU A 155 -26.99 15.93 22.93
CA GLU A 155 -28.15 15.45 22.19
C GLU A 155 -29.20 14.90 23.15
N SER A 156 -30.46 15.26 22.93
CA SER A 156 -31.62 14.70 23.63
C SER A 156 -32.25 13.58 22.81
N PHE A 157 -32.50 12.45 23.46
CA PHE A 157 -33.10 11.26 22.84
C PHE A 157 -34.49 11.03 23.43
N THR A 158 -35.46 10.73 22.56
CA THR A 158 -36.83 10.36 22.98
C THR A 158 -37.27 9.10 22.25
N PHE A 159 -37.82 8.14 22.99
CA PHE A 159 -38.31 6.88 22.43
C PHE A 159 -39.72 6.56 22.93
N ASP A 160 -40.62 6.23 22.01
CA ASP A 160 -41.91 5.62 22.34
C ASP A 160 -41.69 4.17 22.78
N THR A 161 -42.03 3.87 24.04
CA THR A 161 -41.73 2.58 24.66
C THR A 161 -42.53 1.43 24.06
N ALA A 162 -43.65 1.71 23.38
CA ALA A 162 -44.46 0.68 22.75
C ALA A 162 -43.85 0.17 21.43
N THR A 163 -43.02 0.99 20.77
CA THR A 163 -42.52 0.70 19.42
C THR A 163 -41.00 0.59 19.34
N ALA A 164 -40.26 1.37 20.14
CA ALA A 164 -38.81 1.28 20.22
C ALA A 164 -38.38 0.05 21.04
N ASN A 165 -37.23 -0.50 20.69
CA ASN A 165 -36.53 -1.53 21.47
C ASN A 165 -35.10 -1.08 21.82
N ILE A 166 -34.40 -1.87 22.64
CA ILE A 166 -33.05 -1.54 23.10
C ILE A 166 -32.04 -1.30 21.98
N ASN A 167 -32.19 -1.98 20.83
CA ASN A 167 -31.30 -1.77 19.67
C ASN A 167 -31.57 -0.44 18.98
N ASN A 168 -32.81 0.08 19.04
CA ASN A 168 -33.10 1.43 18.56
C ASN A 168 -32.40 2.49 19.42
N VAL A 169 -32.34 2.28 20.75
CA VAL A 169 -31.60 3.16 21.67
C VAL A 169 -30.10 3.13 21.34
N VAL A 170 -29.52 1.93 21.20
CA VAL A 170 -28.11 1.76 20.80
C VAL A 170 -27.82 2.49 19.48
N LYS A 171 -28.67 2.27 18.46
CA LYS A 171 -28.50 2.87 17.14
C LYS A 171 -28.56 4.39 17.20
N ALA A 172 -29.55 4.96 17.89
CA ALA A 172 -29.71 6.40 17.98
C ALA A 172 -28.51 7.07 18.65
N ILE A 173 -27.98 6.51 19.75
CA ILE A 173 -26.77 7.05 20.41
C ILE A 173 -25.56 6.99 19.48
N ASN A 174 -25.35 5.86 18.81
CA ASN A 174 -24.23 5.68 17.88
C ASN A 174 -24.32 6.62 16.66
N ASP A 175 -25.53 6.90 16.17
CA ASP A 175 -25.76 7.79 15.02
C ASP A 175 -25.66 9.28 15.38
N ALA A 176 -25.84 9.64 16.66
CA ALA A 176 -25.84 11.03 17.11
C ALA A 176 -24.47 11.72 16.94
N GLY A 177 -23.38 10.95 16.84
CA GLY A 177 -22.05 11.50 16.59
C GLY A 177 -21.57 12.47 17.67
N ILE A 178 -21.94 12.21 18.92
CA ILE A 178 -21.58 13.02 20.11
C ILE A 178 -20.32 12.54 20.83
N GLY A 179 -19.58 11.57 20.27
CA GLY A 179 -18.37 11.01 20.88
C GLY A 179 -18.63 9.94 21.96
N ILE A 180 -19.87 9.46 22.05
CA ILE A 180 -20.30 8.36 22.92
C ILE A 180 -20.89 7.27 22.03
N ASN A 181 -20.44 6.04 22.25
CA ASN A 181 -20.98 4.84 21.64
C ASN A 181 -21.74 4.02 22.68
N ALA A 182 -22.82 3.40 22.24
CA ALA A 182 -23.60 2.45 22.99
C ALA A 182 -23.46 1.03 22.41
N SER A 183 -23.58 0.04 23.27
CA SER A 183 -23.81 -1.35 22.85
C SER A 183 -24.71 -2.06 23.84
N TYR A 184 -25.40 -3.09 23.36
CA TYR A 184 -26.18 -3.99 24.19
C TYR A 184 -25.80 -5.42 23.84
N ASP A 185 -25.40 -6.20 24.84
CA ASP A 185 -25.09 -7.61 24.67
C ASP A 185 -26.26 -8.46 25.14
N SER A 186 -26.89 -9.20 24.22
CA SER A 186 -28.04 -10.05 24.55
C SER A 186 -27.66 -11.36 25.25
N GLY A 187 -26.37 -11.73 25.29
CA GLY A 187 -25.89 -12.90 26.03
C GLY A 187 -25.75 -12.66 27.52
N THR A 188 -25.27 -11.47 27.91
CA THR A 188 -25.16 -11.03 29.31
C THR A 188 -26.31 -10.12 29.75
N GLU A 189 -27.16 -9.71 28.82
CA GLU A 189 -28.27 -8.76 28.99
C GLU A 189 -27.81 -7.46 29.65
N ARG A 190 -26.72 -6.88 29.12
CA ARG A 190 -26.13 -5.64 29.65
C ARG A 190 -26.01 -4.58 28.58
N PHE A 191 -26.28 -3.35 29.00
CA PHE A 191 -26.06 -2.15 28.20
C PHE A 191 -24.72 -1.52 28.58
N PHE A 192 -24.03 -0.95 27.59
CA PHE A 192 -22.75 -0.29 27.75
C PHE A 192 -22.78 1.06 27.05
N LEU A 193 -22.20 2.06 27.69
CA LEU A 193 -21.84 3.35 27.15
C LEU A 193 -20.33 3.52 27.25
N MET A 194 -19.70 3.93 26.17
CA MET A 194 -18.26 4.17 26.12
C MET A 194 -17.94 5.40 25.29
N THR A 195 -16.92 6.16 25.66
CA THR A 195 -16.42 7.23 24.79
C THR A 195 -15.75 6.63 23.56
N SER A 196 -15.85 7.32 22.42
CA SER A 196 -15.17 6.90 21.18
C SER A 196 -13.66 7.16 21.21
N GLY A 197 -13.21 8.06 22.09
CA GLY A 197 -11.80 8.40 22.32
C GLY A 197 -11.34 8.15 23.75
N SER A 198 -10.07 8.47 24.00
CA SER A 198 -9.43 8.48 25.31
C SER A 198 -8.96 9.87 25.69
N GLY A 199 -8.46 10.01 26.92
CA GLY A 199 -7.88 11.26 27.40
C GLY A 199 -8.82 12.01 28.34
N SER A 200 -8.24 12.94 29.09
CA SER A 200 -8.91 13.68 30.16
C SER A 200 -10.00 14.61 29.67
N GLU A 201 -10.00 14.97 28.39
CA GLU A 201 -11.06 15.78 27.79
C GLU A 201 -12.29 14.97 27.40
N THR A 202 -12.18 13.65 27.22
CA THR A 202 -13.34 12.81 26.87
C THR A 202 -14.26 12.62 28.07
N LYS A 203 -15.58 12.62 27.83
CA LYS A 203 -16.55 12.46 28.92
C LYS A 203 -17.83 11.74 28.49
N ILE A 204 -18.49 11.13 29.48
CA ILE A 204 -19.91 10.75 29.42
C ILE A 204 -20.61 11.57 30.48
N HIS A 205 -21.52 12.44 30.06
CA HIS A 205 -22.30 13.28 30.94
C HIS A 205 -23.78 13.09 30.66
N VAL A 206 -24.54 12.64 31.67
CA VAL A 206 -25.99 12.49 31.56
C VAL A 206 -26.63 13.76 32.12
N LYS A 207 -26.99 14.70 31.24
CA LYS A 207 -27.54 16.01 31.65
C LYS A 207 -28.94 15.87 32.22
N ALA A 208 -29.71 14.91 31.70
CA ALA A 208 -31.08 14.61 32.12
C ALA A 208 -31.46 13.15 31.82
N ASP A 209 -32.31 12.56 32.66
CA ASP A 209 -32.89 11.21 32.52
C ASP A 209 -34.30 11.24 33.14
N ALA A 210 -35.27 11.84 32.44
CA ALA A 210 -36.52 12.31 33.06
C ALA A 210 -37.38 11.17 33.63
N GLU A 211 -37.38 10.02 32.97
CA GLU A 211 -38.09 8.81 33.38
C GLU A 211 -37.18 7.79 34.07
N ASN A 212 -35.97 8.20 34.50
CA ASN A 212 -34.92 7.34 35.06
C ASN A 212 -34.61 6.11 34.18
N PHE A 213 -34.73 6.24 32.86
CA PHE A 213 -34.53 5.11 31.95
C PHE A 213 -33.08 4.62 31.99
N LEU A 214 -32.10 5.52 31.97
CA LEU A 214 -30.68 5.14 32.00
C LEU A 214 -30.27 4.58 33.37
N THR A 215 -30.76 5.19 34.45
CA THR A 215 -30.38 4.84 35.82
C THR A 215 -31.17 3.67 36.39
N ASP A 216 -32.51 3.69 36.32
CA ASP A 216 -33.37 2.67 36.92
C ASP A 216 -33.65 1.50 35.98
N ASN A 217 -33.86 1.72 34.68
CA ASN A 217 -34.17 0.61 33.77
C ASN A 217 -32.92 -0.02 33.17
N LEU A 218 -31.96 0.77 32.69
CA LEU A 218 -30.68 0.27 32.16
C LEU A 218 -29.62 0.04 33.24
N LYS A 219 -29.89 0.43 34.49
CA LYS A 219 -28.99 0.20 35.64
C LYS A 219 -27.58 0.75 35.42
N LEU A 220 -27.43 1.82 34.65
CA LEU A 220 -26.12 2.40 34.36
C LEU A 220 -25.59 3.11 35.61
N ALA A 221 -24.32 2.85 35.95
CA ALA A 221 -23.62 3.54 37.03
C ALA A 221 -23.22 4.97 36.63
N VAL A 222 -24.19 5.85 36.42
CA VAL A 222 -24.01 7.24 35.98
C VAL A 222 -24.59 8.23 36.98
N ASN A 223 -24.04 9.44 37.03
CA ASN A 223 -24.64 10.56 37.73
C ASN A 223 -25.49 11.38 36.75
N VAL A 224 -26.67 11.83 37.17
CA VAL A 224 -27.60 12.62 36.36
C VAL A 224 -27.66 14.05 36.90
N GLY A 225 -27.47 15.03 36.01
CA GLY A 225 -27.63 16.44 36.33
C GLY A 225 -26.90 17.33 35.34
N ALA A 226 -27.32 18.59 35.22
CA ALA A 226 -26.73 19.52 34.25
C ALA A 226 -25.33 20.03 34.65
N ASP A 227 -24.96 19.92 35.93
CA ASP A 227 -23.68 20.35 36.47
C ASP A 227 -22.56 19.38 36.05
N ASP A 228 -21.48 19.92 35.49
CA ASP A 228 -20.32 19.17 34.97
C ASP A 228 -19.62 18.30 36.02
N SER A 229 -19.83 18.53 37.33
CA SER A 229 -19.38 17.63 38.40
C SER A 229 -20.01 16.23 38.32
N ASN A 230 -21.14 16.08 37.62
CA ASN A 230 -21.78 14.80 37.33
C ASN A 230 -21.14 14.07 36.13
N ALA A 231 -20.30 14.74 35.33
CA ALA A 231 -19.64 14.11 34.21
C ALA A 231 -18.61 13.09 34.67
N HIS A 232 -18.56 11.96 33.98
CA HIS A 232 -17.46 11.03 34.10
C HIS A 232 -16.42 11.37 33.04
N MET A 233 -15.17 11.56 33.46
CA MET A 233 -14.06 12.00 32.60
C MET A 233 -13.08 10.86 32.32
N GLY A 234 -12.46 10.87 31.13
CA GLY A 234 -11.36 9.99 30.78
C GLY A 234 -10.06 10.37 31.49
N ILE A 235 -8.98 9.69 31.12
CA ILE A 235 -7.65 9.86 31.73
C ILE A 235 -6.62 9.96 30.59
N ASP A 236 -5.68 10.91 30.69
CA ASP A 236 -4.54 11.00 29.78
C ASP A 236 -3.47 9.97 30.12
N ALA A 237 -2.74 9.49 29.11
CA ALA A 237 -1.50 8.77 29.33
C ALA A 237 -0.49 9.71 30.00
N THR A 238 0.28 9.20 30.96
CA THR A 238 1.37 9.96 31.59
C THR A 238 2.68 9.22 31.38
N ILE A 239 3.69 9.91 30.85
CA ILE A 239 5.03 9.36 30.62
C ILE A 239 6.12 10.33 31.10
N ASP A 240 7.31 9.79 31.30
CA ASP A 240 8.56 10.55 31.34
C ASP A 240 9.36 10.24 30.08
N PHE A 241 10.02 11.26 29.52
CA PHE A 241 10.88 11.16 28.34
C PHE A 241 12.24 11.78 28.65
N ASN A 242 13.25 10.93 28.83
CA ASN A 242 14.54 11.30 29.42
C ASN A 242 14.30 12.06 30.75
N ASP A 243 14.78 13.30 30.85
CA ASP A 243 14.64 14.14 32.04
C ASP A 243 13.30 14.92 32.09
N ALA A 244 12.49 14.88 31.01
CA ALA A 244 11.17 15.53 30.98
C ALA A 244 10.12 14.62 31.60
N THR A 245 9.65 14.96 32.81
CA THR A 245 8.71 14.12 33.57
C THR A 245 7.26 14.60 33.48
N GLY A 246 6.32 13.67 33.64
CA GLY A 246 4.89 13.97 33.77
C GLY A 246 4.23 14.49 32.48
N LEU A 247 4.77 14.14 31.30
CA LEU A 247 4.17 14.51 30.01
C LEU A 247 2.85 13.78 29.83
N LYS A 248 1.81 14.51 29.43
CA LYS A 248 0.45 13.99 29.26
C LYS A 248 0.02 13.93 27.80
N TYR A 249 -0.68 12.86 27.44
CA TYR A 249 -1.22 12.66 26.09
C TYR A 249 -2.63 12.08 26.16
N ALA A 250 -3.55 12.66 25.38
CA ALA A 250 -4.94 12.17 25.30
C ALA A 250 -5.07 10.79 24.64
N SER A 251 -4.02 10.33 23.93
CA SER A 251 -3.98 9.05 23.23
C SER A 251 -2.76 8.23 23.66
N ASN A 252 -2.88 6.91 23.59
CA ASN A 252 -1.74 5.99 23.72
C ASN A 252 -0.82 6.00 22.49
N GLN A 253 -1.28 6.64 21.40
CA GLN A 253 -0.49 6.88 20.21
C GLN A 253 -0.26 8.37 20.03
N PHE A 254 1.00 8.78 20.01
CA PHE A 254 1.40 10.17 19.87
C PHE A 254 2.80 10.29 19.29
N THR A 255 3.12 11.47 18.77
CA THR A 255 4.46 11.80 18.25
C THR A 255 5.17 12.72 19.23
N LEU A 256 6.39 12.36 19.62
CA LEU A 256 7.28 13.19 20.42
C LEU A 256 8.68 13.16 19.82
N ASN A 257 9.25 14.35 19.58
CA ASN A 257 10.59 14.51 19.00
C ASN A 257 10.82 13.71 17.69
N GLY A 258 9.79 13.67 16.83
CA GLY A 258 9.82 12.93 15.56
C GLY A 258 9.68 11.42 15.70
N ILE A 259 9.46 10.88 16.90
CA ILE A 259 9.23 9.45 17.16
C ILE A 259 7.74 9.25 17.43
N ASN A 260 7.10 8.33 16.72
CA ASN A 260 5.73 7.92 17.00
C ASN A 260 5.76 6.78 18.01
N PHE A 261 5.10 6.97 19.14
CA PHE A 261 4.97 5.99 20.20
C PHE A 261 3.59 5.34 20.14
N ASP A 262 3.53 4.07 20.55
CA ASP A 262 2.29 3.33 20.80
C ASP A 262 2.45 2.58 22.12
N LEU A 263 1.81 3.12 23.16
CA LEU A 263 1.88 2.60 24.52
C LEU A 263 0.97 1.38 24.68
N LYS A 264 1.50 0.33 25.32
CA LYS A 264 0.83 -0.97 25.51
C LYS A 264 0.55 -1.31 26.97
N SER A 265 1.42 -0.90 27.88
CA SER A 265 1.19 -1.05 29.31
C SER A 265 1.81 0.09 30.12
N GLY A 266 1.23 0.37 31.29
CA GLY A 266 1.76 1.32 32.28
C GLY A 266 2.41 0.62 33.47
N GLY A 267 2.44 1.30 34.61
CA GLY A 267 2.97 0.77 35.87
C GLY A 267 4.36 1.29 36.27
N GLY A 268 4.82 2.38 35.65
CA GLY A 268 6.09 3.04 35.99
C GLY A 268 7.32 2.30 35.46
N GLN A 269 7.17 1.43 34.45
CA GLN A 269 8.28 0.72 33.84
C GLN A 269 9.06 1.63 32.89
N THR A 270 10.39 1.63 33.02
CA THR A 270 11.30 2.35 32.11
C THR A 270 11.76 1.45 30.98
N VAL A 271 11.65 1.95 29.75
CA VAL A 271 12.01 1.28 28.50
C VAL A 271 13.01 2.15 27.74
N THR A 272 14.02 1.53 27.13
CA THR A 272 14.92 2.24 26.23
C THR A 272 14.43 2.09 24.80
N VAL A 273 14.30 3.21 24.08
CA VAL A 273 14.06 3.24 22.64
C VAL A 273 15.33 3.70 21.95
N ASN A 274 15.93 2.83 21.14
CA ASN A 274 17.08 3.16 20.31
C ASN A 274 16.60 3.63 18.94
N VAL A 275 16.89 4.88 18.60
CA VAL A 275 16.71 5.41 17.25
C VAL A 275 18.03 5.35 16.51
N ALA A 276 18.04 4.70 15.34
CA ALA A 276 19.21 4.55 14.49
C ALA A 276 18.86 4.84 13.04
N ARG A 277 19.88 5.09 12.21
CA ARG A 277 19.71 5.11 10.75
C ARG A 277 19.38 3.69 10.28
N ASP A 278 18.44 3.57 9.36
CA ASP A 278 18.05 2.29 8.76
C ASP A 278 18.98 1.97 7.58
N ILE A 279 20.12 1.37 7.90
CA ILE A 279 21.13 0.98 6.90
C ILE A 279 20.61 -0.14 6.00
N ASP A 280 19.81 -1.06 6.55
CA ASP A 280 19.25 -2.18 5.80
C ASP A 280 18.31 -1.71 4.69
N ALA A 281 17.38 -0.79 5.02
CA ALA A 281 16.49 -0.21 4.01
C ALA A 281 17.26 0.50 2.90
N ALA A 282 18.34 1.24 3.23
CA ALA A 282 19.17 1.89 2.23
C ALA A 282 19.89 0.88 1.32
N VAL A 283 20.45 -0.20 1.89
CA VAL A 283 21.08 -1.29 1.13
C VAL A 283 20.08 -1.97 0.20
N ASP A 284 18.88 -2.29 0.70
CA ASP A 284 17.85 -2.98 -0.08
C ASP A 284 17.33 -2.11 -1.23
N ASN A 285 17.15 -0.81 -1.01
CA ASN A 285 16.81 0.14 -2.07
C ASN A 285 17.87 0.16 -3.18
N ILE A 286 19.16 0.20 -2.81
CA ILE A 286 20.28 0.20 -3.77
C ILE A 286 20.35 -1.15 -4.51
N LYS A 287 20.16 -2.27 -3.82
CA LYS A 287 20.08 -3.62 -4.43
C LYS A 287 18.97 -3.69 -5.48
N ALA A 288 17.76 -3.27 -5.12
CA ALA A 288 16.62 -3.29 -6.03
C ALA A 288 16.88 -2.43 -7.29
N PHE A 289 17.51 -1.26 -7.13
CA PHE A 289 17.92 -0.42 -8.27
C PHE A 289 18.94 -1.14 -9.17
N VAL A 290 19.98 -1.75 -8.59
CA VAL A 290 21.03 -2.48 -9.33
C VAL A 290 20.45 -3.69 -10.07
N GLU A 291 19.55 -4.45 -9.45
CA GLU A 291 18.87 -5.58 -10.09
C GLU A 291 18.06 -5.13 -11.31
N LEU A 292 17.32 -4.02 -11.19
CA LEU A 292 16.55 -3.47 -12.29
C LEU A 292 17.42 -2.92 -13.42
N TYR A 293 18.54 -2.27 -13.08
CA TYR A 293 19.55 -1.86 -14.04
C TYR A 293 20.11 -3.07 -14.79
N ASN A 294 20.51 -4.12 -14.06
CA ASN A 294 21.08 -5.33 -14.63
C ASN A 294 20.10 -6.05 -15.56
N SER A 295 18.83 -6.17 -15.15
CA SER A 295 17.76 -6.75 -15.97
C SER A 295 17.53 -5.94 -17.26
N THR A 296 17.61 -4.62 -17.18
CA THR A 296 17.46 -3.72 -18.34
C THR A 296 18.62 -3.85 -19.32
N ILE A 297 19.87 -3.85 -18.81
CA ILE A 297 21.09 -4.05 -19.59
C ILE A 297 21.08 -5.42 -20.27
N ASP A 298 20.68 -6.47 -19.55
CA ASP A 298 20.59 -7.82 -20.07
C ASP A 298 19.55 -7.93 -21.20
N GLY A 299 18.36 -7.35 -21.01
CA GLY A 299 17.30 -7.32 -22.01
C GLY A 299 17.69 -6.55 -23.28
N LEU A 300 18.30 -5.37 -23.14
CA LEU A 300 18.80 -4.58 -24.26
C LEU A 300 19.88 -5.34 -25.04
N ASN A 301 20.85 -5.90 -24.32
CA ASN A 301 21.94 -6.64 -24.94
C ASN A 301 21.43 -7.91 -25.64
N THR A 302 20.48 -8.64 -25.05
CA THR A 302 19.87 -9.82 -25.68
C THR A 302 19.26 -9.44 -27.02
N LYS A 303 18.42 -8.40 -27.06
CA LYS A 303 17.81 -7.90 -28.31
C LYS A 303 18.83 -7.42 -29.34
N LEU A 304 19.92 -6.80 -28.90
CA LEU A 304 20.99 -6.31 -29.77
C LEU A 304 21.88 -7.42 -30.36
N THR A 305 22.01 -8.56 -29.68
CA THR A 305 22.94 -9.64 -30.04
C THR A 305 22.27 -10.92 -30.53
N GLU A 306 20.95 -11.00 -30.44
CA GLU A 306 20.16 -12.12 -30.95
C GLU A 306 20.38 -12.32 -32.46
N LYS A 307 20.54 -13.59 -32.86
CA LYS A 307 20.80 -13.97 -34.25
C LYS A 307 19.51 -13.84 -35.06
N ARG A 308 19.57 -13.11 -36.18
CA ARG A 308 18.45 -12.99 -37.12
C ARG A 308 18.29 -14.25 -37.98
N HIS A 309 17.19 -14.96 -37.81
CA HIS A 309 16.82 -16.11 -38.66
C HIS A 309 16.03 -15.65 -39.90
N ARG A 310 16.74 -15.23 -40.95
CA ARG A 310 16.12 -14.66 -42.18
C ARG A 310 15.27 -15.64 -42.98
N ASP A 311 15.54 -16.94 -42.85
CA ASP A 311 14.83 -18.00 -43.58
C ASP A 311 13.43 -18.30 -43.01
N PHE A 312 13.08 -17.67 -41.89
CA PHE A 312 11.80 -17.84 -41.21
C PHE A 312 11.00 -16.52 -41.31
N PRO A 313 10.30 -16.26 -42.42
CA PRO A 313 9.40 -15.11 -42.51
C PRO A 313 8.16 -15.34 -41.64
N PRO A 314 7.43 -14.26 -41.26
CA PRO A 314 6.14 -14.41 -40.58
C PRO A 314 5.17 -15.28 -41.39
N LEU A 315 4.43 -16.16 -40.69
CA LEU A 315 3.45 -17.05 -41.31
C LEU A 315 2.21 -16.26 -41.73
N THR A 316 1.69 -16.54 -42.93
CA THR A 316 0.36 -16.08 -43.35
C THR A 316 -0.73 -16.93 -42.70
N ASP A 317 -1.97 -16.44 -42.69
CA ASP A 317 -3.10 -17.18 -42.11
C ASP A 317 -3.28 -18.56 -42.77
N ALA A 318 -3.12 -18.64 -44.10
CA ALA A 318 -3.17 -19.90 -44.83
C ALA A 318 -2.04 -20.88 -44.41
N GLN A 319 -0.83 -20.39 -44.15
CA GLN A 319 0.27 -21.24 -43.67
C GLN A 319 0.04 -21.72 -42.24
N LYS A 320 -0.60 -20.91 -41.40
CA LYS A 320 -0.96 -21.30 -40.02
C LYS A 320 -2.01 -22.41 -40.02
N GLU A 321 -2.99 -22.37 -40.93
CA GLU A 321 -4.01 -23.43 -41.06
C GLU A 321 -3.42 -24.80 -41.43
N GLU A 322 -2.26 -24.82 -42.08
CA GLU A 322 -1.55 -26.04 -42.51
C GLU A 322 -0.55 -26.58 -41.47
N MET A 323 -0.35 -25.89 -40.34
CA MET A 323 0.66 -26.21 -39.33
C MET A 323 0.03 -26.53 -37.97
N SER A 324 0.70 -27.36 -37.15
CA SER A 324 0.29 -27.55 -35.76
C SER A 324 0.67 -26.34 -34.89
N GLU A 325 -0.06 -26.11 -33.79
CA GLU A 325 0.19 -24.98 -32.87
C GLU A 325 1.65 -24.91 -32.39
N LYS A 326 2.28 -26.05 -32.07
CA LYS A 326 3.68 -26.11 -31.63
C LYS A 326 4.67 -25.75 -32.74
N GLU A 327 4.34 -26.04 -33.99
CA GLU A 327 5.17 -25.67 -35.13
C GLU A 327 5.04 -24.18 -35.43
N ILE A 328 3.81 -23.64 -35.33
CA ILE A 328 3.54 -22.21 -35.44
C ILE A 328 4.33 -21.44 -34.38
N GLU A 329 4.24 -21.85 -33.11
CA GLU A 329 4.94 -21.18 -32.00
C GLU A 329 6.46 -21.12 -32.23
N LYS A 330 7.09 -22.26 -32.55
CA LYS A 330 8.53 -22.34 -32.82
C LYS A 330 8.94 -21.55 -34.07
N TRP A 331 8.07 -21.49 -35.07
CA TRP A 331 8.32 -20.72 -36.29
C TRP A 331 8.25 -19.23 -36.01
N GLU A 332 7.22 -18.77 -35.30
CA GLU A 332 7.06 -17.36 -34.92
C GLU A 332 8.18 -16.90 -33.98
N GLU A 333 8.65 -17.75 -33.06
CA GLU A 333 9.82 -17.47 -32.22
C GLU A 333 11.07 -17.19 -33.09
N LYS A 334 11.37 -18.07 -34.05
CA LYS A 334 12.47 -17.86 -35.01
C LYS A 334 12.23 -16.63 -35.89
N ALA A 335 11.01 -16.40 -36.36
CA ALA A 335 10.69 -15.26 -37.21
C ALA A 335 10.83 -13.92 -36.47
N ARG A 336 10.54 -13.91 -35.16
CA ARG A 336 10.68 -12.73 -34.28
C ARG A 336 12.11 -12.51 -33.81
N SER A 337 12.96 -13.53 -33.82
CA SER A 337 14.35 -13.43 -33.38
C SER A 337 15.16 -12.38 -34.15
N GLY A 338 15.98 -11.62 -33.43
CA GLY A 338 16.98 -10.71 -34.00
C GLY A 338 16.39 -9.55 -34.80
N ILE A 339 15.11 -9.21 -34.63
CA ILE A 339 14.46 -8.05 -35.30
C ILE A 339 15.18 -6.74 -34.94
N LEU A 340 15.60 -6.62 -33.68
CA LEU A 340 16.32 -5.46 -33.15
C LEU A 340 17.83 -5.67 -33.07
N SER A 341 18.35 -6.71 -33.73
CA SER A 341 19.78 -6.99 -33.77
C SER A 341 20.52 -5.81 -34.39
N SER A 342 21.57 -5.34 -33.72
CA SER A 342 22.35 -4.15 -34.13
C SER A 342 21.55 -2.86 -34.32
N ASP A 343 20.39 -2.72 -33.68
CA ASP A 343 19.58 -1.50 -33.79
C ASP A 343 20.31 -0.29 -33.19
N GLN A 344 20.42 0.79 -33.96
CA GLN A 344 21.23 1.96 -33.60
C GLN A 344 20.69 2.71 -32.38
N LEU A 345 19.36 2.78 -32.22
CA LEU A 345 18.73 3.47 -31.09
C LEU A 345 18.96 2.71 -29.79
N LEU A 346 18.75 1.39 -29.82
CA LEU A 346 19.03 0.53 -28.66
C LEU A 346 20.51 0.54 -28.29
N SER A 347 21.40 0.46 -29.28
CA SER A 347 22.85 0.49 -29.04
C SER A 347 23.28 1.82 -28.42
N SER A 348 22.73 2.96 -28.90
CA SER A 348 22.98 4.26 -28.29
C SER A 348 22.48 4.33 -26.84
N ALA A 349 21.25 3.85 -26.58
CA ALA A 349 20.68 3.83 -25.24
C ALA A 349 21.49 2.95 -24.27
N TYR A 350 21.83 1.73 -24.70
CA TYR A 350 22.67 0.80 -23.94
C TYR A 350 24.03 1.42 -23.56
N ASN A 351 24.72 2.05 -24.52
CA ASN A 351 26.01 2.68 -24.26
C ASN A 351 25.88 3.88 -23.30
N LYS A 352 24.84 4.71 -23.47
CA LYS A 352 24.59 5.85 -22.56
C LYS A 352 24.32 5.39 -21.12
N LEU A 353 23.52 4.34 -20.94
CA LEU A 353 23.26 3.77 -19.60
C LEU A 353 24.55 3.26 -18.96
N ARG A 354 25.36 2.53 -19.72
CA ARG A 354 26.64 2.01 -19.23
C ARG A 354 27.62 3.13 -18.86
N SER A 355 27.71 4.17 -19.69
CA SER A 355 28.52 5.35 -19.41
C SER A 355 28.04 6.10 -18.17
N ALA A 356 26.72 6.25 -17.99
CA ALA A 356 26.16 6.91 -16.80
C ALA A 356 26.49 6.14 -15.52
N ALA A 357 26.34 4.81 -15.51
CA ALA A 357 26.66 3.98 -14.35
C ALA A 357 28.15 4.00 -13.96
N MET A 358 29.05 4.28 -14.92
CA MET A 358 30.49 4.40 -14.69
C MET A 358 30.97 5.83 -14.46
N SER A 359 30.07 6.82 -14.59
CA SER A 359 30.44 8.22 -14.48
C SER A 359 30.84 8.60 -13.06
N ARG A 360 31.72 9.58 -12.96
CA ARG A 360 32.03 10.23 -11.68
C ARG A 360 31.09 11.42 -11.51
N VAL A 361 30.58 11.58 -10.31
CA VAL A 361 29.67 12.66 -9.93
C VAL A 361 30.34 13.53 -8.88
N GLU A 362 30.14 14.83 -8.99
CA GLU A 362 30.61 15.79 -7.99
C GLU A 362 29.73 15.64 -6.76
N VAL A 363 30.34 15.29 -5.62
CA VAL A 363 29.65 15.08 -4.33
C VAL A 363 29.80 16.29 -3.41
N GLU A 364 30.88 17.05 -3.58
CA GLU A 364 31.15 18.36 -2.98
C GLU A 364 31.96 19.19 -3.99
N PRO A 365 32.05 20.53 -3.85
CA PRO A 365 32.84 21.35 -4.75
C PRO A 365 34.28 20.83 -4.93
N GLY A 366 34.59 20.33 -6.13
CA GLY A 366 35.88 19.73 -6.48
C GLY A 366 36.11 18.28 -6.03
N VAL A 367 35.17 17.65 -5.32
CA VAL A 367 35.25 16.26 -4.86
C VAL A 367 34.34 15.39 -5.72
N PHE A 368 34.95 14.43 -6.43
CA PHE A 368 34.22 13.53 -7.33
C PHE A 368 34.24 12.09 -6.82
N SER A 369 33.06 11.49 -6.67
CA SER A 369 32.87 10.09 -6.28
C SER A 369 32.20 9.29 -7.40
N SER A 370 32.07 7.98 -7.22
CA SER A 370 31.43 7.06 -8.17
C SER A 370 30.83 5.86 -7.44
N LEU A 371 29.99 5.10 -8.13
CA LEU A 371 29.43 3.84 -7.62
C LEU A 371 30.52 2.86 -7.12
N SER A 372 31.69 2.85 -7.76
CA SER A 372 32.81 2.01 -7.34
C SER A 372 33.36 2.35 -5.96
N ALA A 373 33.25 3.62 -5.52
CA ALA A 373 33.71 4.07 -4.20
C ALA A 373 32.87 3.48 -3.06
N ILE A 374 31.63 3.07 -3.34
CA ILE A 374 30.70 2.46 -2.39
C ILE A 374 30.54 0.94 -2.63
N GLY A 375 31.49 0.32 -3.33
CA GLY A 375 31.50 -1.12 -3.57
C GLY A 375 30.68 -1.60 -4.76
N ILE A 376 30.09 -0.70 -5.56
CA ILE A 376 29.29 -1.07 -6.73
C ILE A 376 30.13 -0.96 -8.00
N ASN A 377 30.47 -2.10 -8.61
CA ASN A 377 31.44 -2.17 -9.69
C ASN A 377 30.98 -3.05 -10.86
N THR A 378 31.62 -2.90 -12.02
CA THR A 378 31.53 -3.88 -13.11
C THR A 378 32.72 -4.82 -13.04
N GLN A 379 32.52 -6.13 -13.21
CA GLN A 379 33.58 -7.12 -13.09
C GLN A 379 34.24 -7.44 -14.44
N ILE A 380 33.57 -8.24 -15.29
CA ILE A 380 34.17 -8.76 -16.52
C ILE A 380 33.52 -8.13 -17.75
N TYR A 381 34.30 -7.82 -18.79
CA TYR A 381 33.80 -7.25 -20.05
C TYR A 381 32.69 -8.10 -20.69
N THR A 382 32.75 -9.43 -20.53
CA THR A 382 31.76 -10.39 -21.05
C THR A 382 30.40 -10.29 -20.38
N GLU A 383 30.31 -9.65 -19.22
CA GLU A 383 29.03 -9.38 -18.53
C GLU A 383 28.39 -8.08 -19.00
N LYS A 384 29.00 -7.41 -19.99
CA LYS A 384 28.35 -6.37 -20.79
C LYS A 384 27.77 -5.24 -19.94
N GLY A 385 28.53 -4.81 -18.93
CA GLY A 385 28.21 -3.65 -18.12
C GLY A 385 27.21 -3.87 -16.98
N LYS A 386 26.97 -5.13 -16.58
CA LYS A 386 26.27 -5.45 -15.32
C LYS A 386 27.05 -4.92 -14.11
N LEU A 387 26.31 -4.43 -13.13
CA LEU A 387 26.80 -3.95 -11.84
C LEU A 387 26.73 -5.07 -10.80
N HIS A 388 27.74 -5.13 -9.95
CA HIS A 388 27.86 -6.05 -8.82
C HIS A 388 28.07 -5.26 -7.54
N ILE A 389 27.44 -5.72 -6.46
CA ILE A 389 27.49 -5.06 -5.16
C ILE A 389 28.40 -5.84 -4.22
N ASP A 390 29.43 -5.17 -3.72
CA ASP A 390 30.15 -5.57 -2.50
C ASP A 390 29.36 -5.04 -1.29
N GLU A 391 28.47 -5.88 -0.74
CA GLU A 391 27.55 -5.46 0.31
C GLU A 391 28.27 -4.99 1.58
N THR A 392 29.40 -5.61 1.92
CA THR A 392 30.20 -5.21 3.08
C THR A 392 30.71 -3.78 2.91
N LYS A 393 31.31 -3.45 1.76
CA LYS A 393 31.77 -2.07 1.49
C LYS A 393 30.63 -1.07 1.39
N LEU A 394 29.50 -1.47 0.81
CA LEU A 394 28.32 -0.61 0.72
C LEU A 394 27.80 -0.27 2.12
N ARG A 395 27.69 -1.27 3.00
CA ARG A 395 27.29 -1.09 4.40
C ARG A 395 28.27 -0.21 5.15
N GLU A 396 29.56 -0.45 5.03
CA GLU A 396 30.60 0.38 5.65
C GLU A 396 30.50 1.85 5.17
N ALA A 397 30.28 2.08 3.87
CA ALA A 397 30.09 3.43 3.34
C ALA A 397 28.85 4.12 3.91
N LEU A 398 27.72 3.41 4.01
CA LEU A 398 26.47 3.92 4.59
C LEU A 398 26.57 4.17 6.11
N ILE A 399 27.37 3.39 6.83
CA ILE A 399 27.62 3.58 8.26
C ILE A 399 28.51 4.82 8.49
N ASN A 400 29.58 4.95 7.72
CA ASN A 400 30.57 6.00 7.90
C ASN A 400 30.08 7.37 7.40
N ASP A 401 29.45 7.41 6.23
CA ASP A 401 29.02 8.67 5.58
C ASP A 401 27.87 8.43 4.58
N PRO A 402 26.64 8.25 5.07
CA PRO A 402 25.49 8.00 4.20
C PRO A 402 25.10 9.23 3.38
N ASP A 403 25.44 10.44 3.83
CA ASP A 403 25.17 11.67 3.09
C ASP A 403 26.04 11.71 1.82
N LYS A 404 27.30 11.28 1.93
CA LYS A 404 28.15 11.06 0.75
C LYS A 404 27.65 9.94 -0.14
N VAL A 405 27.15 8.82 0.40
CA VAL A 405 26.53 7.77 -0.43
C VAL A 405 25.32 8.33 -1.19
N MET A 406 24.44 9.07 -0.52
CA MET A 406 23.28 9.72 -1.11
C MET A 406 23.66 10.72 -2.20
N SER A 407 24.70 11.54 -1.99
CA SER A 407 25.16 12.52 -2.99
C SER A 407 25.56 11.90 -4.33
N ILE A 408 25.98 10.63 -4.34
CA ILE A 408 26.29 9.89 -5.57
C ILE A 408 25.05 9.69 -6.45
N PHE A 409 23.87 9.56 -5.85
CA PHE A 409 22.61 9.30 -6.56
C PHE A 409 21.77 10.56 -6.79
N THR A 410 21.99 11.61 -5.98
CA THR A 410 21.11 12.79 -5.92
C THR A 410 21.58 13.98 -6.74
N ASN A 411 22.90 14.14 -6.93
CA ASN A 411 23.47 15.29 -7.67
C ASN A 411 23.21 15.26 -9.19
#